data_AF-A0A2K0TG03-F1
#
_entry.id   AF-A0A2K0TG03-F1
#
_cell.length_a   1.000
_cell.length_b   1.000
_cell.length_c   1.000
_cell.angle_alpha   90.00
_cell.angle_beta   90.00
_cell.angle_gamma   90.00
#
_symmetry.space_group_name_H-M   'P 1'
#
loop_
_entity.id
_entity.type
_entity.pdbx_description
1 polymer ?
#
loop_
_entity_poly.entity_id
_entity_poly.type
_entity_poly.pdbx_seq_one_letter_code
_entity_poly.pdbx_strand_id
1 'polypeptide(L)'
;MQKRRPLLAQEEREEKQREKDQQRKRKRRGSDSVSTSLCHPHQCSYGGRSSTPEVVFPASPLLSLGEPRRDLLKAYDVWQIYQASDDEKESYLCIQHLNLERKYDLEMIVSNQQRVFQYYLDNDVPEGVAWHYVSDIKAFYKLRREEQAKNAP
;
A
#
# COMPACT_ATOMS: atom_id res chain seq x y z
N MET A 1 60.81 35.89 -4.93
CA MET A 1 60.93 34.42 -4.94
C MET A 1 59.65 33.87 -4.27
N GLN A 2 58.55 33.64 -5.01
CA GLN A 2 58.11 32.32 -5.52
C GLN A 2 58.28 31.20 -4.48
N LYS A 3 57.25 30.44 -4.10
CA LYS A 3 56.57 29.45 -4.97
C LYS A 3 55.13 29.17 -4.50
N ARG A 4 54.14 29.45 -5.36
CA ARG A 4 52.79 28.88 -5.27
C ARG A 4 52.88 27.39 -5.63
N ARG A 5 52.46 26.50 -4.73
CA ARG A 5 52.34 25.06 -4.99
C ARG A 5 51.02 24.80 -5.76
N PRO A 6 51.02 23.94 -6.79
CA PRO A 6 49.89 23.82 -7.70
C PRO A 6 48.80 22.89 -7.13
N LEU A 7 47.57 23.41 -7.04
CA LEU A 7 46.33 22.67 -6.78
C LEU A 7 45.95 21.69 -7.92
N LEU A 8 46.65 21.75 -9.05
CA LEU A 8 46.38 20.99 -10.27
C LEU A 8 46.65 19.47 -10.13
N ALA A 9 47.47 19.03 -9.17
CA ALA A 9 47.80 17.61 -9.01
C ALA A 9 46.69 16.78 -8.31
N GLN A 10 45.73 17.45 -7.66
CA GLN A 10 44.63 16.79 -6.95
C GLN A 10 43.40 16.61 -7.86
N GLU A 11 43.15 17.58 -8.72
CA GLU A 11 42.05 17.57 -9.70
C GLU A 11 42.25 16.45 -10.74
N GLU A 12 43.49 16.26 -11.21
CA GLU A 12 43.85 15.20 -12.16
C GLU A 12 43.66 13.78 -11.59
N ARG A 13 43.77 13.60 -10.26
CA ARG A 13 43.51 12.31 -9.61
C ARG A 13 42.02 11.99 -9.48
N GLU A 14 41.18 13.00 -9.24
CA GLU A 14 39.73 12.81 -9.15
C GLU A 14 39.11 12.53 -10.53
N GLU A 15 39.58 13.20 -11.58
CA GLU A 15 39.09 12.96 -12.95
C GLU A 15 39.37 11.53 -13.42
N LYS A 16 40.58 11.02 -13.14
CA LYS A 16 41.00 9.65 -13.48
C LYS A 16 40.22 8.56 -12.72
N GLN A 17 39.70 8.88 -11.53
CA GLN A 17 38.84 7.97 -10.77
C GLN A 17 37.42 7.94 -11.37
N ARG A 18 36.88 9.10 -11.78
CA ARG A 18 35.56 9.21 -12.41
C ARG A 18 35.48 8.50 -13.76
N GLU A 19 36.55 8.53 -14.57
CA GLU A 19 36.60 7.75 -15.83
C GLU A 19 36.54 6.24 -15.61
N LYS A 20 37.24 5.72 -14.59
CA LYS A 20 37.23 4.27 -14.27
C LYS A 20 35.85 3.79 -13.81
N ASP A 21 35.16 4.60 -13.01
CA ASP A 21 33.82 4.25 -12.52
C ASP A 21 32.75 4.34 -13.61
N GLN A 22 32.91 5.23 -14.60
CA GLN A 22 32.02 5.28 -15.78
C GLN A 22 32.26 4.12 -16.76
N GLN A 23 33.51 3.67 -16.95
CA GLN A 23 33.80 2.52 -17.81
C GLN A 23 33.21 1.20 -17.29
N ARG A 24 33.06 1.04 -15.96
CA ARG A 24 32.43 -0.15 -15.36
C ARG A 24 30.92 -0.27 -15.62
N LYS A 25 30.23 0.82 -15.97
CA LYS A 25 28.77 0.83 -16.17
C LYS A 25 28.31 0.66 -17.62
N ARG A 26 29.22 0.57 -18.60
CA ARG A 26 28.88 0.32 -20.01
C ARG A 26 29.56 -0.93 -20.55
N LYS A 27 28.99 -2.10 -20.25
CA LYS A 27 29.16 -3.30 -21.07
C LYS A 27 27.78 -3.82 -21.50
N ARG A 28 27.20 -3.17 -22.51
CA ARG A 28 26.26 -3.79 -23.44
C ARG A 28 27.02 -4.16 -24.71
N ARG A 29 27.14 -5.46 -24.98
CA ARG A 29 27.29 -6.14 -26.28
C ARG A 29 26.70 -7.53 -26.03
N GLY A 30 25.72 -8.04 -26.77
CA GLY A 30 25.38 -7.81 -28.17
C GLY A 30 25.65 -9.12 -28.94
N SER A 31 24.61 -9.95 -29.02
CA SER A 31 24.25 -11.06 -29.93
C SER A 31 25.24 -12.10 -30.47
N ASP A 32 24.75 -13.35 -30.46
CA ASP A 32 24.70 -14.40 -31.51
C ASP A 32 25.03 -15.78 -30.88
N SER A 33 24.32 -16.90 -31.07
CA SER A 33 23.20 -17.27 -31.95
C SER A 33 22.73 -18.69 -31.56
N VAL A 34 21.41 -18.93 -31.64
CA VAL A 34 20.72 -20.23 -31.88
C VAL A 34 20.81 -21.33 -30.79
N SER A 35 19.71 -21.51 -30.06
CA SER A 35 18.84 -22.68 -30.25
C SER A 35 17.49 -22.43 -29.56
N THR A 36 16.50 -22.03 -30.34
CA THR A 36 15.10 -22.06 -29.93
C THR A 36 14.65 -23.51 -29.84
N SER A 37 14.70 -24.11 -28.65
CA SER A 37 13.84 -25.26 -28.38
C SER A 37 12.41 -24.75 -28.24
N LEU A 38 11.63 -24.91 -29.32
CA LEU A 38 10.17 -24.86 -29.27
C LEU A 38 9.71 -25.81 -28.15
N CYS A 39 9.22 -25.27 -27.03
CA CYS A 39 8.43 -26.07 -26.10
C CYS A 39 7.06 -26.27 -26.75
N HIS A 40 6.93 -27.36 -27.49
CA HIS A 40 5.67 -27.86 -28.02
C HIS A 40 5.21 -29.04 -27.16
N PRO A 41 4.34 -28.85 -26.16
CA PRO A 41 3.68 -29.97 -25.52
C PRO A 41 2.33 -30.23 -26.21
N HIS A 42 2.35 -30.61 -27.49
CA HIS A 42 1.28 -31.48 -27.99
C HIS A 42 1.72 -32.92 -27.76
N GLN A 43 1.39 -33.42 -26.57
CA GLN A 43 0.83 -34.76 -26.36
C GLN A 43 0.56 -34.94 -24.85
N CYS A 44 -0.43 -34.23 -24.33
CA CYS A 44 -1.20 -34.74 -23.20
C CYS A 44 -2.53 -35.23 -23.77
N SER A 45 -2.70 -36.54 -23.79
CA SER A 45 -3.91 -37.23 -24.19
C SER A 45 -5.13 -36.68 -23.45
N TYR A 46 -6.22 -36.52 -24.20
CA TYR A 46 -7.54 -36.17 -23.72
C TYR A 46 -7.92 -36.90 -22.42
N GLY A 47 -8.36 -36.14 -21.41
CA GLY A 47 -9.15 -36.68 -20.30
C GLY A 47 -8.90 -36.00 -18.96
N GLY A 48 -9.66 -34.94 -18.66
CA GLY A 48 -9.84 -34.51 -17.27
C GLY A 48 -9.90 -33.00 -17.09
N ARG A 49 -11.14 -32.49 -17.04
CA ARG A 49 -11.64 -31.27 -16.36
C ARG A 49 -10.76 -30.01 -16.40
N SER A 50 -11.36 -28.93 -16.92
CA SER A 50 -10.89 -27.56 -16.81
C SER A 50 -10.32 -27.25 -15.43
N SER A 51 -9.03 -26.92 -15.40
CA SER A 51 -8.32 -26.37 -14.25
C SER A 51 -8.78 -24.92 -14.01
N THR A 52 -10.04 -24.75 -13.61
CA THR A 52 -10.37 -23.55 -12.84
C THR A 52 -9.69 -23.74 -11.49
N PRO A 53 -8.75 -22.86 -11.09
CA PRO A 53 -8.21 -22.93 -9.74
C PRO A 53 -9.39 -22.88 -8.78
N GLU A 54 -9.43 -23.81 -7.83
CA GLU A 54 -10.43 -23.81 -6.77
C GLU A 54 -10.15 -22.58 -5.90
N VAL A 55 -10.79 -21.46 -6.25
CA VAL A 55 -10.68 -20.22 -5.51
C VAL A 55 -11.59 -20.37 -4.30
N VAL A 56 -11.08 -20.99 -3.24
CA VAL A 56 -11.72 -20.97 -1.93
C VAL A 56 -11.58 -19.55 -1.41
N PHE A 57 -12.52 -18.69 -1.77
CA PHE A 57 -12.66 -17.39 -1.13
C PHE A 57 -12.96 -17.65 0.34
N PRO A 58 -12.19 -17.07 1.28
CA PRO A 58 -12.49 -17.20 2.69
C PRO A 58 -13.95 -16.83 2.92
N ALA A 59 -14.76 -17.78 3.41
CA ALA A 59 -16.16 -17.55 3.79
C ALA A 59 -16.25 -16.76 5.11
N SER A 60 -15.31 -15.85 5.34
CA SER A 60 -15.43 -14.86 6.39
C SER A 60 -16.69 -14.06 6.08
N PRO A 61 -17.66 -13.98 7.01
CA PRO A 61 -18.86 -13.18 6.78
C PRO A 61 -18.40 -11.78 6.37
N LEU A 62 -18.75 -11.38 5.14
CA LEU A 62 -18.55 -10.00 4.74
C LEU A 62 -19.28 -9.15 5.78
N LEU A 63 -18.61 -8.13 6.30
CA LEU A 63 -19.21 -7.17 7.23
C LEU A 63 -20.17 -6.26 6.44
N SER A 64 -21.11 -6.86 5.72
CA SER A 64 -22.04 -6.18 4.83
C SER A 64 -23.28 -5.80 5.64
N LEU A 65 -23.35 -4.54 6.04
CA LEU A 65 -24.53 -3.93 6.68
C LEU A 65 -25.63 -3.56 5.66
N GLY A 66 -25.50 -3.98 4.40
CA GLY A 66 -26.44 -3.65 3.31
C GLY A 66 -26.31 -2.23 2.76
N GLU A 67 -25.45 -1.40 3.35
CA GLU A 67 -25.23 -0.01 2.95
C GLU A 67 -24.12 0.15 1.90
N PRO A 68 -24.15 1.23 1.09
CA PRO A 68 -23.04 1.55 0.19
C PRO A 68 -21.73 1.73 0.97
N ARG A 69 -20.65 1.10 0.49
CA ARG A 69 -19.33 1.08 1.17
C ARG A 69 -18.82 2.46 1.58
N ARG A 70 -19.08 3.48 0.76
CA ARG A 70 -18.66 4.87 1.02
C ARG A 70 -19.48 5.56 2.09
N ASP A 71 -20.78 5.25 2.17
CA ASP A 71 -21.64 5.83 3.19
C ASP A 71 -21.31 5.24 4.56
N LEU A 72 -20.90 3.98 4.59
CA LEU A 72 -20.42 3.34 5.80
C LEU A 72 -19.10 3.97 6.31
N LEU A 73 -18.16 4.30 5.41
CA LEU A 73 -16.96 5.05 5.79
C LEU A 73 -17.30 6.43 6.34
N LYS A 74 -18.21 7.17 5.71
CA LYS A 74 -18.65 8.49 6.22
C LYS A 74 -19.27 8.38 7.61
N ALA A 75 -20.12 7.37 7.84
CA ALA A 75 -20.70 7.13 9.15
C ALA A 75 -19.63 6.82 10.20
N TYR A 76 -18.60 6.07 9.81
CA TYR A 76 -17.45 5.82 10.67
C TYR A 76 -16.62 7.07 10.97
N ASP A 77 -16.36 7.92 9.97
CA ASP A 77 -15.66 9.19 10.16
C ASP A 77 -16.40 10.09 11.16
N VAL A 78 -17.72 10.22 11.00
CA VAL A 78 -18.56 10.98 11.94
C VAL A 78 -18.50 10.40 13.34
N TRP A 79 -18.57 9.06 13.47
CA TRP A 79 -18.48 8.37 14.76
C TRP A 79 -17.12 8.57 15.44
N GLN A 80 -16.01 8.56 14.68
CA GLN A 80 -14.69 8.85 15.22
C GLN A 80 -14.55 10.31 15.67
N ILE A 81 -14.92 11.26 14.81
CA ILE A 81 -14.82 12.70 15.09
C ILE A 81 -15.70 13.10 16.29
N TYR A 82 -16.85 12.46 16.47
CA TYR A 82 -17.73 12.71 17.62
C TYR A 82 -17.12 12.28 18.95
N GLN A 83 -16.29 11.23 18.95
CA GLN A 83 -15.61 10.73 20.15
C GLN A 83 -14.27 11.42 20.40
N ALA A 84 -13.71 12.06 19.37
CA ALA A 84 -12.42 12.74 19.45
C ALA A 84 -12.45 13.98 20.34
N SER A 85 -11.34 14.23 21.03
CA SER A 85 -11.10 15.53 21.67
C SER A 85 -10.94 16.64 20.62
N ASP A 86 -11.14 17.90 21.03
CA ASP A 86 -11.03 19.03 20.09
C ASP A 86 -9.65 19.11 19.42
N ASP A 87 -8.58 18.75 20.13
CA ASP A 87 -7.21 18.74 19.63
C ASP A 87 -6.98 17.65 18.56
N GLU A 88 -7.74 16.55 18.60
CA GLU A 88 -7.58 15.41 17.69
C GLU A 88 -8.47 15.52 16.44
N LYS A 89 -9.52 16.35 16.46
CA LYS A 89 -10.49 16.46 15.36
C LYS A 89 -9.82 16.80 14.03
N GLU A 90 -8.86 17.71 14.02
CA GLU A 90 -8.10 18.05 12.81
C GLU A 90 -7.32 16.84 12.24
N SER A 91 -6.82 15.97 13.11
CA SER A 91 -6.14 14.73 12.67
C SER A 91 -7.12 13.74 12.04
N TYR A 92 -8.33 13.60 12.59
CA TYR A 92 -9.38 12.77 12.00
C TYR A 92 -9.90 13.35 10.68
N LEU A 93 -10.00 14.67 10.56
CA LEU A 93 -10.31 15.34 9.29
C LEU A 93 -9.19 15.10 8.26
N CYS A 94 -7.92 15.11 8.67
CA CYS A 94 -6.81 14.74 7.79
C CYS A 94 -6.96 13.30 7.26
N ILE A 95 -7.24 12.33 8.16
CA ILE A 95 -7.49 10.93 7.76
C ILE A 95 -8.65 10.82 6.76
N GLN A 96 -9.73 11.58 6.96
CA GLN A 96 -10.85 11.60 6.02
C GLN A 96 -10.40 12.00 4.61
N HIS A 97 -9.59 13.05 4.48
CA HIS A 97 -9.05 13.49 3.19
C HIS A 97 -8.14 12.41 2.57
N LEU A 98 -7.25 11.81 3.37
CA LEU A 98 -6.36 10.73 2.94
C LEU A 98 -7.13 9.51 2.42
N ASN A 99 -8.24 9.15 3.06
CA ASN A 99 -9.11 8.05 2.63
C ASN A 99 -9.86 8.35 1.33
N LEU A 100 -10.25 9.59 1.11
CA LEU A 100 -10.84 10.03 -0.15
C LEU A 100 -9.82 9.94 -1.30
N GLU A 101 -8.59 10.42 -1.07
CA GLU A 101 -7.50 10.41 -2.05
C GLU A 101 -7.14 8.97 -2.48
N ARG A 102 -6.91 8.08 -1.53
CA ARG A 102 -6.58 6.66 -1.77
C ARG A 102 -7.78 5.80 -2.17
N LYS A 103 -8.98 6.38 -2.12
CA LYS A 103 -10.26 5.70 -2.32
C LYS A 103 -10.45 4.50 -1.39
N TYR A 104 -9.99 4.61 -0.15
CA TYR A 104 -10.20 3.56 0.86
C TYR A 104 -11.66 3.44 1.29
N ASP A 105 -12.07 2.22 1.59
CA ASP A 105 -13.29 1.92 2.34
C ASP A 105 -12.92 1.12 3.60
N LEU A 106 -13.88 0.91 4.51
CA LEU A 106 -13.60 0.21 5.77
C LEU A 106 -13.11 -1.23 5.57
N GLU A 107 -13.58 -1.93 4.54
CA GLU A 107 -13.13 -3.31 4.24
C GLU A 107 -11.67 -3.32 3.83
N MET A 108 -11.24 -2.37 2.99
CA MET A 108 -9.85 -2.20 2.57
C MET A 108 -8.94 -1.88 3.75
N ILE A 109 -9.39 -1.01 4.67
CA ILE A 109 -8.64 -0.62 5.86
C ILE A 109 -8.48 -1.82 6.79
N VAL A 110 -9.57 -2.54 7.09
CA VAL A 110 -9.53 -3.73 7.94
C VAL A 110 -8.63 -4.82 7.35
N SER A 111 -8.68 -5.02 6.03
CA SER A 111 -7.89 -6.05 5.34
C SER A 111 -6.40 -5.73 5.27
N ASN A 112 -6.03 -4.45 5.37
CA ASN A 112 -4.64 -3.98 5.18
C ASN A 112 -4.22 -3.02 6.30
N GLN A 113 -4.59 -3.33 7.54
CA GLN A 113 -4.48 -2.42 8.69
C GLN A 113 -3.09 -1.81 8.84
N GLN A 114 -2.02 -2.63 8.79
CA GLN A 114 -0.64 -2.17 8.93
C GLN A 114 -0.22 -1.18 7.84
N ARG A 115 -0.61 -1.45 6.59
CA ARG A 115 -0.25 -0.60 5.45
C ARG A 115 -0.97 0.73 5.49
N VAL A 116 -2.24 0.73 5.88
CA VAL A 116 -3.03 1.95 6.02
C VAL A 116 -2.56 2.77 7.21
N PHE A 117 -2.26 2.11 8.33
CA PHE A 117 -1.66 2.76 9.49
C PHE A 117 -0.36 3.47 9.13
N GLN A 118 0.58 2.77 8.47
CA GLN A 118 1.83 3.38 8.03
C GLN A 118 1.58 4.56 7.08
N TYR A 119 0.61 4.44 6.18
CA TYR A 119 0.25 5.53 5.28
C TYR A 119 -0.21 6.78 6.03
N TYR A 120 -0.94 6.66 7.14
CA TYR A 120 -1.33 7.81 7.94
C TYR A 120 -0.11 8.44 8.64
N LEU A 121 0.83 7.64 9.16
CA LEU A 121 2.06 8.15 9.74
C LEU A 121 2.91 8.92 8.72
N ASP A 122 3.00 8.39 7.50
CA ASP A 122 3.73 9.03 6.40
C ASP A 122 3.10 10.38 5.96
N ASN A 123 1.87 10.68 6.41
CA ASN A 123 1.13 11.93 6.16
C ASN A 123 0.88 12.71 7.46
N ASP A 124 1.81 12.64 8.41
CA ASP A 124 1.85 13.46 9.63
C ASP A 124 0.64 13.28 10.57
N VAL A 125 -0.09 12.17 10.47
CA VAL A 125 -1.12 11.82 11.44
C VAL A 125 -0.46 11.28 12.71
N PRO A 126 -0.80 11.80 13.91
CA PRO A 126 -0.27 11.29 15.17
C PRO A 126 -0.51 9.78 15.33
N GLU A 127 0.49 9.07 15.84
CA GLU A 127 0.47 7.60 15.93
C GLU A 127 -0.75 7.06 16.68
N GLY A 128 -1.09 7.68 17.81
CA GLY A 128 -2.27 7.30 18.60
C GLY A 128 -3.57 7.41 17.78
N VAL A 129 -3.78 8.55 17.13
CA VAL A 129 -4.96 8.80 16.29
C VAL A 129 -5.02 7.81 15.12
N ALA A 130 -3.91 7.60 14.43
CA ALA A 130 -3.82 6.65 13.34
C ALA A 130 -4.16 5.23 13.79
N TRP A 131 -3.63 4.80 14.95
CA TRP A 131 -3.86 3.47 15.50
C TRP A 131 -5.32 3.27 15.94
N HIS A 132 -5.90 4.25 16.62
CA HIS A 132 -7.30 4.24 17.02
C HIS A 132 -8.22 4.12 15.80
N TYR A 133 -8.00 4.96 14.79
CA TYR A 133 -8.80 4.95 13.56
C TYR A 133 -8.80 3.59 12.86
N VAL A 134 -7.67 2.89 12.78
CA VAL A 134 -7.65 1.58 12.08
C VAL A 134 -8.17 0.43 12.96
N SER A 135 -8.12 0.57 14.29
CA SER A 135 -8.43 -0.50 15.23
C SER A 135 -9.91 -0.54 15.62
N ASP A 136 -10.56 0.61 15.72
CA ASP A 136 -11.93 0.72 16.24
C ASP A 136 -13.00 0.33 15.23
N ILE A 137 -12.63 0.08 13.98
CA ILE A 137 -13.57 -0.29 12.90
C ILE A 137 -14.41 -1.51 13.30
N LYS A 138 -13.81 -2.50 13.97
CA LYS A 138 -14.54 -3.69 14.45
C LYS A 138 -15.57 -3.36 15.53
N ALA A 139 -15.26 -2.40 16.41
CA ALA A 139 -16.19 -1.94 17.45
C ALA A 139 -17.37 -1.19 16.82
N PHE A 140 -17.11 -0.33 15.84
CA PHE A 140 -18.15 0.35 15.07
C PHE A 140 -19.12 -0.63 14.38
N TYR A 141 -18.59 -1.68 13.73
CA TYR A 141 -19.43 -2.72 13.13
C TYR A 141 -20.27 -3.50 14.15
N LYS A 142 -19.75 -3.68 15.37
CA LYS A 142 -20.50 -4.33 16.45
C LYS A 142 -21.67 -3.45 16.91
N LEU A 143 -21.40 -2.16 17.17
CA LEU A 143 -22.42 -1.18 17.58
C LEU A 143 -23.58 -1.13 16.57
N ARG A 144 -23.26 -1.02 15.28
CA ARG A 144 -24.26 -0.91 14.21
C ARG A 144 -25.11 -2.15 14.03
N ARG A 145 -24.54 -3.34 14.20
CA ARG A 145 -25.32 -4.60 14.18
C ARG A 145 -26.29 -4.68 15.36
N GLU A 146 -25.86 -4.24 16.55
CA GLU A 146 -26.72 -4.21 17.73
C GLU A 146 -27.87 -3.19 17.57
N GLU A 147 -27.60 -2.03 16.98
CA GLU A 147 -28.63 -1.04 16.64
C GLU A 147 -29.64 -1.58 15.62
N GLN A 148 -29.18 -2.26 14.57
CA GLN A 148 -30.07 -2.89 13.59
C GLN A 148 -30.91 -4.00 14.21
N ALA A 149 -30.34 -4.82 15.11
CA ALA A 149 -31.07 -5.88 15.80
C ALA A 149 -32.15 -5.34 16.74
N LYS A 150 -31.93 -4.19 17.38
CA LYS A 150 -32.92 -3.52 18.24
C LYS A 150 -34.06 -2.88 17.45
N ASN A 151 -33.78 -2.44 16.23
CA ASN A 151 -34.73 -1.75 15.36
C ASN A 151 -35.39 -2.70 14.33
N ALA A 152 -35.13 -4.00 14.41
CA ALA A 152 -35.79 -5.00 13.58
C ALA A 152 -37.23 -5.24 14.10
N PRO A 153 -38.24 -5.19 13.23
CA PRO A 153 -39.66 -5.37 13.60
C PRO A 153 -39.99 -6.79 14.08
#